data_AF-A0A5K0XRW8-F1
#
_entry.id   AF-A0A5K0XRW8-F1
#
_cell.length_a   1.000
_cell.length_b   1.000
_cell.length_c   1.000
_cell.angle_alpha   90.00
_cell.angle_beta   90.00
_cell.angle_gamma   90.00
#
_symmetry.space_group_name_H-M   'P 1'
#
loop_
_entity.id
_entity.type
_entity.pdbx_description
1 polymer ?
#
loop_
_entity_poly.entity_id
_entity_poly.type
_entity_poly.pdbx_seq_one_letter_code
_entity_poly.pdbx_strand_id
1 'polypeptide(L)' 'VEIDSGDAVRELQPRMDELRKWPGRAVVVTAIASPDSGFDFISRFFGPKIGIDE' A
#
# COMPACT_ATOMS: atom_id res chain seq x y z
N VAL A 1 -6.74 -3.36 0.35
CA VAL A 1 -6.38 -4.61 -0.34
C VAL A 1 -5.40 -5.34 0.56
N GLU A 2 -5.61 -6.62 0.79
CA GLU A 2 -4.70 -7.46 1.57
C GLU A 2 -3.79 -8.23 0.61
N ILE A 3 -2.51 -8.40 0.98
CA ILE A 3 -1.52 -9.14 0.19
C ILE A 3 -0.69 -10.07 1.09
N ASP A 4 0.11 -10.92 0.46
CA ASP A 4 0.67 -12.14 1.06
C ASP A 4 1.61 -11.94 2.26
N SER A 5 2.30 -10.80 2.37
CA SER A 5 3.24 -10.55 3.48
C SER A 5 3.56 -9.07 3.69
N GLY A 6 4.05 -8.74 4.88
CA GLY A 6 4.55 -7.40 5.20
C GLY A 6 5.73 -6.97 4.33
N ASP A 7 6.59 -7.89 3.89
CA ASP A 7 7.69 -7.58 2.97
C ASP A 7 7.17 -7.25 1.57
N ALA A 8 6.15 -7.97 1.10
CA ALA A 8 5.45 -7.60 -0.13
C ALA A 8 4.80 -6.21 -0.05
N VAL A 9 4.31 -5.79 1.13
CA VAL A 9 3.85 -4.41 1.35
C VAL A 9 5.01 -3.43 1.22
N ARG A 10 6.17 -3.69 1.86
CA ARG A 10 7.34 -2.80 1.81
C ARG A 10 7.92 -2.64 0.40
N GLU A 11 7.99 -3.72 -0.36
CA GLU A 11 8.61 -3.73 -1.69
C GLU A 11 7.66 -3.30 -2.81
N LEU A 12 6.36 -3.16 -2.54
CA LEU A 12 5.36 -2.80 -3.53
C LEU A 12 5.72 -1.47 -4.24
N GLN A 13 5.70 -1.50 -5.58
CA GLN A 13 5.86 -0.32 -6.43
C GLN A 13 4.61 -0.17 -7.31
N PRO A 14 3.60 0.61 -6.89
CA PRO A 14 2.40 0.81 -7.67
C PRO A 14 2.69 1.62 -8.94
N ARG A 15 1.94 1.35 -10.01
CA ARG A 15 1.94 2.22 -11.19
C ARG A 15 1.15 3.49 -10.90
N MET A 16 1.83 4.53 -10.41
CA MET A 16 1.19 5.78 -9.95
C MET A 16 0.33 6.45 -11.01
N ASP A 17 0.75 6.45 -12.28
CA ASP A 17 -0.03 7.04 -13.38
C ASP A 17 -1.37 6.34 -13.62
N GLU A 18 -1.43 5.04 -13.35
CA GLU A 18 -2.69 4.28 -13.44
C GLU A 18 -3.56 4.55 -12.22
N LEU A 19 -2.97 4.69 -11.03
CA LEU A 19 -3.70 5.08 -9.81
C LEU A 19 -4.31 6.49 -9.91
N ARG A 20 -3.68 7.43 -10.64
CA ARG A 20 -4.26 8.77 -10.91
C ARG A 20 -5.54 8.69 -11.75
N LYS A 21 -5.60 7.75 -12.69
CA LYS A 21 -6.75 7.54 -13.59
C LYS A 21 -7.85 6.68 -12.96
N TRP A 22 -7.50 5.88 -11.96
CA TRP A 22 -8.42 4.95 -11.31
C TRP A 22 -9.62 5.70 -10.66
N PRO A 23 -10.85 5.14 -10.71
CA PRO A 23 -12.03 5.83 -10.18
C PRO A 23 -11.98 6.14 -8.68
N GLY A 24 -11.35 5.28 -7.88
CA GLY A 24 -11.27 5.49 -6.43
C GLY A 24 -10.30 6.60 -6.01
N ARG A 25 -10.40 7.03 -4.75
CA ARG A 25 -9.60 8.16 -4.23
C ARG A 25 -8.16 7.78 -3.88
N ALA A 26 -7.99 6.55 -3.37
CA ALA A 26 -6.73 6.02 -2.85
C ALA A 26 -6.84 4.52 -2.64
N VAL A 27 -5.70 3.85 -2.57
CA VAL A 27 -5.56 2.43 -2.27
C VAL A 27 -4.78 2.28 -0.97
N VAL A 28 -5.31 1.50 -0.03
CA VAL A 28 -4.54 1.03 1.12
C VAL A 28 -4.17 -0.43 0.86
N VAL A 29 -2.89 -0.76 0.97
CA VAL A 29 -2.38 -2.12 0.90
C VAL A 29 -1.89 -2.52 2.27
N THR A 30 -2.30 -3.70 2.75
CA THR A 30 -2.02 -4.16 4.12
C THR A 30 -1.62 -5.64 4.12
N ALA A 31 -0.84 -6.03 5.11
CA ALA A 31 -0.51 -7.43 5.39
C ALA A 31 -0.09 -7.61 6.86
N ILE A 32 -0.09 -8.86 7.33
CA ILE A 32 0.52 -9.21 8.61
C ILE A 32 2.00 -8.82 8.59
N ALA A 33 2.44 -8.15 9.66
CA ALA A 33 3.81 -7.70 9.75
C ALA A 33 4.76 -8.88 10.01
N SER A 34 6.03 -8.72 9.63
CA SER A 34 7.06 -9.72 9.92
C SER A 34 7.13 -9.97 11.45
N PRO A 35 7.25 -11.22 11.94
CA PRO A 35 7.17 -11.54 13.36
C PRO A 35 8.20 -10.81 14.24
N ASP A 36 9.33 -10.43 13.66
CA ASP A 36 10.44 -9.69 14.28
C ASP A 36 10.22 -8.18 14.34
N SER A 37 9.17 -7.66 13.69
CA SER A 37 8.91 -6.21 13.61
C SER A 37 8.32 -5.60 14.89
N GLY A 38 7.72 -6.42 15.77
CA GLY A 38 7.01 -5.94 16.97
C GLY A 38 5.66 -5.28 16.70
N PHE A 39 5.15 -5.35 15.46
CA PHE A 39 3.84 -4.84 15.06
C PHE A 39 2.91 -5.98 14.64
N ASP A 40 1.59 -5.74 14.69
CA ASP A 40 0.60 -6.72 14.27
C ASP A 40 0.44 -6.77 12.74
N PHE A 41 0.53 -5.61 12.09
CA PHE A 41 0.39 -5.45 10.65
C PHE A 41 1.15 -4.23 10.14
N ILE A 42 1.35 -4.19 8.83
CA ILE A 42 1.91 -3.05 8.10
C ILE A 42 0.94 -2.64 7.00
N SER A 43 0.79 -1.33 6.80
CA SER A 43 0.01 -0.79 5.68
C SER A 43 0.76 0.34 4.97
N ARG A 44 0.51 0.49 3.67
CA ARG A 44 0.91 1.67 2.86
C ARG A 44 -0.32 2.24 2.18
N PHE A 45 -0.37 3.57 2.10
CA PHE A 45 -1.45 4.33 1.49
C PHE A 45 -0.96 4.92 0.17
N PHE A 46 -1.75 4.87 -0.89
CA PHE A 46 -1.39 5.47 -2.18
C PHE A 46 -2.57 6.29 -2.69
N GLY A 47 -2.45 7.61 -2.73
CA GLY A 47 -3.52 8.54 -3.10
C GLY A 47 -3.12 9.58 -4.15
N PRO A 48 -2.45 9.20 -5.26
CA PRO A 48 -1.87 10.20 -6.17
C PRO A 48 -2.95 11.08 -6.84
N LYS A 49 -4.20 10.61 -6.93
CA LYS A 49 -5.35 11.39 -7.40
C LYS A 49 -5.70 12.57 -6.50
N ILE A 50 -5.40 12.49 -5.22
CA ILE A 50 -5.59 13.58 -4.24
C ILE A 50 -4.29 14.34 -3.94
N GLY A 51 -3.24 14.12 -4.75
CA GLY A 51 -1.95 14.80 -4.61
C GLY A 51 -1.01 14.20 -3.56
N ILE A 52 -1.29 12.98 -3.08
CA ILE A 52 -0.45 12.26 -2.11
C ILE A 52 0.01 10.96 -2.76
N ASP A 53 1.24 10.93 -3.28
CA ASP A 53 1.72 9.71 -3.97
C ASP A 53 1.81 8.50 -3.02
N GLU A 54 2.25 8.72 -1.78
CA GLU A 54 2.23 7.75 -0.68
C GLU A 54 2.10 8.41 0.70
#